data_AF-A0A0P9PEQ6-F1
#
_entry.id   AF-A0A0P9PEQ6-F1
#
_cell.length_a   1.000
_cell.length_b   1.000
_cell.length_c   1.000
_cell.angle_alpha   90.00
_cell.angle_beta   90.00
_cell.angle_gamma   90.00
#
_symmetry.space_group_name_H-M   'P 1'
#
loop_
_entity.id
_entity.type
_entity.pdbx_description
1 polymer ?
#
loop_
_entity_poly.entity_id
_entity_poly.type
_entity_poly.pdbx_seq_one_letter_code
_entity_poly.pdbx_strand_id
1 'polypeptide(L)'
;MFDATCPLVTKVHIEVARYSRDGRECILIGHEGHPEVEGTMGQYDASNGGAIYLVEDEEDVAALQVRNPEKLAFVTQTTLSMDDTSRVIDALRSRFPAIGGPRKDDICYATQNRQDAVKQLADECDVVLVVGSPNSSNSNRLRELAERMGTPAYLIDGAEDMQ
;
A
#
# COMPACT_ATOMS: atom_id res chain seq x y z
N MET A 1 15.85 22.27 -9.40
CA MET A 1 15.02 21.35 -8.58
C MET A 1 15.43 19.94 -8.96
N PHE A 2 15.77 19.09 -8.00
CA PHE A 2 16.12 17.68 -8.24
C PHE A 2 15.02 16.82 -7.61
N ASP A 3 14.59 15.79 -8.33
CA ASP A 3 13.56 14.85 -7.88
C ASP A 3 14.22 13.53 -7.49
N ALA A 4 14.09 13.16 -6.21
CA ALA A 4 14.62 11.92 -5.64
C ALA A 4 13.52 10.87 -5.40
N THR A 5 12.34 11.06 -6.00
CA THR A 5 11.22 10.10 -5.90
C THR A 5 11.67 8.73 -6.43
N CYS A 6 11.34 7.69 -5.68
CA CYS A 6 11.60 6.31 -6.09
C CYS A 6 10.93 6.05 -7.46
N PRO A 7 11.64 5.51 -8.46
CA PRO A 7 11.06 5.23 -9.78
C PRO A 7 9.82 4.33 -9.74
N LEU A 8 9.70 3.47 -8.71
CA LEU A 8 8.53 2.61 -8.51
C LEU A 8 7.31 3.39 -8.02
N VAL A 9 7.50 4.46 -7.23
CA VAL A 9 6.44 5.41 -6.86
C VAL A 9 6.05 6.25 -8.09
N THR A 10 7.04 6.71 -8.87
CA THR A 10 6.78 7.44 -10.12
C THR A 10 5.93 6.63 -11.10
N LYS A 11 6.12 5.30 -11.17
CA LYS A 11 5.26 4.41 -11.96
C LYS A 11 3.79 4.54 -11.54
N VAL A 12 3.50 4.47 -10.24
CA VAL A 12 2.14 4.62 -9.71
C VAL A 12 1.58 6.00 -10.03
N HIS A 13 2.38 7.06 -9.85
CA HIS A 13 1.99 8.43 -10.22
C HIS A 13 1.56 8.55 -11.70
N ILE A 14 2.32 7.93 -12.61
CA ILE A 14 2.01 7.94 -14.04
C ILE A 14 0.70 7.20 -14.34
N GLU A 15 0.42 6.09 -13.65
CA GLU A 15 -0.84 5.35 -13.80
C GLU A 15 -2.04 6.17 -13.31
N VAL A 16 -1.94 6.80 -12.13
CA VAL A 16 -2.98 7.67 -11.59
C VAL A 16 -3.24 8.87 -12.50
N ALA A 17 -2.18 9.54 -12.99
CA ALA A 17 -2.31 10.64 -13.93
C ALA A 17 -2.95 10.22 -15.27
N ARG A 18 -2.76 8.96 -15.70
CA ARG A 18 -3.46 8.41 -16.86
C ARG A 18 -4.95 8.23 -16.57
N TYR A 19 -5.33 7.61 -15.45
CA TYR A 19 -6.74 7.44 -15.09
C TYR A 19 -7.47 8.77 -14.95
N SER A 20 -6.80 9.77 -14.36
CA SER A 20 -7.26 11.16 -14.32
C SER A 20 -7.58 11.71 -15.71
N ARG A 21 -6.63 11.65 -16.65
CA ARG A 21 -6.84 12.15 -18.03
C ARG A 21 -7.97 11.43 -18.77
N ASP A 22 -8.17 10.16 -18.49
CA ASP A 22 -9.23 9.35 -19.10
C ASP A 22 -10.60 9.55 -18.44
N GLY A 23 -10.69 10.39 -17.39
CA GLY A 23 -11.91 10.56 -16.58
C GLY A 23 -12.34 9.28 -15.87
N ARG A 24 -11.42 8.33 -15.69
CA ARG A 24 -11.66 7.01 -15.08
C ARG A 24 -11.43 7.11 -13.58
N GLU A 25 -12.40 6.68 -12.79
CA GLU A 25 -12.28 6.70 -11.33
C GLU A 25 -11.15 5.78 -10.85
N CYS A 26 -10.45 6.19 -9.79
CA CYS A 26 -9.30 5.47 -9.24
C CYS A 26 -9.47 5.26 -7.74
N ILE A 27 -9.12 4.07 -7.24
CA ILE A 27 -9.05 3.76 -5.82
C ILE A 27 -7.58 3.54 -5.46
N LEU A 28 -7.05 4.32 -4.54
CA LEU A 28 -5.75 4.11 -3.94
C LEU A 28 -5.94 3.29 -2.67
N ILE A 29 -5.31 2.12 -2.61
CA ILE A 29 -5.14 1.38 -1.35
C ILE A 29 -3.88 1.91 -0.67
N GLY A 30 -4.01 2.46 0.53
CA GLY A 30 -2.89 3.09 1.23
C GLY A 30 -3.28 3.67 2.58
N HIS A 31 -2.31 4.14 3.35
CA HIS A 31 -2.56 4.75 4.66
C HIS A 31 -2.78 6.26 4.58
N GLU A 32 -3.86 6.76 5.17
CA GLU A 32 -4.12 8.19 5.26
C GLU A 32 -2.95 8.93 5.93
N GLY A 33 -2.59 10.10 5.38
CA GLY A 33 -1.51 10.93 5.89
C GLY A 33 -0.09 10.44 5.56
N HIS A 34 0.08 9.29 4.90
CA HIS A 34 1.40 8.86 4.44
C HIS A 34 1.89 9.74 3.27
N PRO A 35 3.14 10.26 3.25
CA PRO A 35 3.61 11.16 2.20
C PRO A 35 3.49 10.62 0.77
N GLU A 36 3.67 9.31 0.61
CA GLU A 36 3.48 8.63 -0.68
C GLU A 36 2.01 8.63 -1.14
N VAL A 37 1.07 8.50 -0.21
CA VAL A 37 -0.37 8.53 -0.48
C VAL A 37 -0.78 9.93 -0.88
N GLU A 38 -0.37 10.95 -0.13
CA GLU A 38 -0.60 12.36 -0.48
C GLU A 38 -0.05 12.69 -1.88
N GLY A 39 1.19 12.25 -2.15
CA GLY A 39 1.84 12.45 -3.45
C GLY A 39 1.09 11.77 -4.60
N THR A 40 0.60 10.56 -4.38
CA THR A 40 -0.13 9.76 -5.38
C THR A 40 -1.53 10.32 -5.63
N MET A 41 -2.27 10.65 -4.56
CA MET A 41 -3.58 11.30 -4.64
C MET A 41 -3.51 12.63 -5.39
N GLY A 42 -2.44 13.40 -5.15
CA GLY A 42 -2.18 14.68 -5.80
C GLY A 42 -1.90 14.59 -7.31
N GLN A 43 -1.72 13.40 -7.88
CA GLN A 43 -1.59 13.22 -9.34
C GLN A 43 -2.94 13.18 -10.06
N TYR A 44 -4.04 13.11 -9.33
CA TYR A 44 -5.37 13.01 -9.91
C TYR A 44 -6.05 14.38 -10.01
N ASP A 45 -6.56 14.69 -11.20
CA ASP A 45 -7.32 15.91 -11.48
C ASP A 45 -8.77 15.54 -11.82
N ALA A 46 -9.69 15.92 -10.92
CA ALA A 46 -11.12 15.63 -11.07
C ALA A 46 -11.81 16.45 -12.17
N SER A 47 -11.13 17.44 -12.78
CA SER A 47 -11.70 18.27 -13.85
C SER A 47 -12.11 17.47 -15.10
N ASN A 48 -11.51 16.28 -15.30
CA ASN A 48 -11.82 15.37 -16.40
C ASN A 48 -13.05 14.47 -16.14
N GLY A 49 -13.79 14.69 -15.04
CA GLY A 49 -15.06 14.02 -14.75
C GLY A 49 -14.96 12.76 -13.87
N GLY A 50 -13.75 12.30 -13.55
CA GLY A 50 -13.50 11.20 -12.63
C GLY A 50 -13.33 11.65 -11.17
N ALA A 51 -12.87 10.72 -10.33
CA ALA A 51 -12.55 10.93 -8.92
C ALA A 51 -11.48 9.93 -8.47
N ILE A 52 -10.75 10.29 -7.42
CA ILE A 52 -9.87 9.37 -6.71
C ILE A 52 -10.36 9.16 -5.28
N TYR A 53 -10.26 7.93 -4.78
CA TYR A 53 -10.71 7.51 -3.46
C TYR A 53 -9.55 6.85 -2.72
N LEU A 54 -9.50 7.00 -1.40
CA LEU A 54 -8.58 6.28 -0.53
C LEU A 54 -9.35 5.20 0.23
N VAL A 55 -8.77 4.01 0.35
CA VAL A 55 -9.24 2.93 1.23
C VAL A 55 -8.04 2.32 1.95
N GLU A 56 -8.20 1.99 3.23
CA GLU A 56 -7.17 1.32 4.04
C GLU A 56 -7.47 -0.16 4.22
N ASP A 57 -8.75 -0.53 4.29
CA ASP A 57 -9.21 -1.88 4.63
C ASP A 57 -10.50 -2.32 3.90
N GLU A 58 -11.01 -3.50 4.27
CA GLU A 58 -12.24 -4.08 3.69
C GLU A 58 -13.51 -3.32 4.11
N GLU A 59 -13.51 -2.65 5.26
CA GLU A 59 -14.65 -1.86 5.76
C GLU A 59 -14.79 -0.57 4.95
N ASP A 60 -13.67 0.09 4.63
CA ASP A 60 -13.64 1.21 3.70
C ASP A 60 -14.18 0.81 2.32
N VAL A 61 -13.74 -0.34 1.81
CA VAL A 61 -14.29 -0.91 0.56
C VAL A 61 -15.80 -1.14 0.69
N ALA A 62 -16.28 -1.63 1.84
CA ALA A 62 -17.69 -1.85 2.11
C ALA A 62 -18.51 -0.54 2.16
N ALA A 63 -17.92 0.56 2.61
CA ALA A 63 -18.56 1.87 2.65
C ALA A 63 -18.44 2.65 1.33
N LEU A 64 -17.50 2.28 0.45
CA LEU A 64 -17.11 3.10 -0.70
C LEU A 64 -18.22 3.33 -1.72
N GLN A 65 -18.48 4.59 -2.06
CA GLN A 65 -19.40 5.00 -3.11
C GLN A 65 -18.64 5.59 -4.31
N VAL A 66 -18.75 4.92 -5.46
CA VAL A 66 -18.16 5.36 -6.74
C VAL A 66 -19.26 5.77 -7.72
N ARG A 67 -18.96 6.64 -8.69
CA ARG A 67 -19.96 7.14 -9.65
C ARG A 67 -20.25 6.14 -10.77
N ASN A 68 -19.22 5.43 -11.24
CA ASN A 68 -19.30 4.48 -12.35
C ASN A 68 -18.42 3.23 -12.10
N PRO A 69 -19.00 2.17 -11.48
CA PRO A 69 -18.30 0.91 -11.24
C PRO A 69 -17.68 0.25 -12.48
N GLU A 70 -18.22 0.49 -13.67
CA GLU A 70 -17.73 -0.08 -14.93
C GLU A 70 -16.46 0.62 -15.46
N LYS A 71 -16.13 1.80 -14.93
CA LYS A 71 -14.95 2.61 -15.31
C LYS A 71 -14.12 2.94 -14.08
N LEU A 72 -13.74 1.89 -13.35
CA LEU A 72 -12.99 2.00 -12.10
C LEU A 72 -11.64 1.30 -12.22
N ALA A 73 -10.59 1.91 -11.66
CA ALA A 73 -9.28 1.29 -11.50
C ALA A 73 -8.82 1.35 -10.04
N PHE A 74 -7.86 0.52 -9.66
CA PHE A 74 -7.15 0.67 -8.39
C PHE A 74 -5.63 0.67 -8.57
N VAL A 75 -4.95 1.28 -7.61
CA VAL A 75 -3.49 1.29 -7.41
C VAL A 75 -3.19 1.09 -5.92
N THR A 76 -1.95 0.77 -5.57
CA THR A 76 -1.56 0.56 -4.16
C THR A 76 -0.35 1.41 -3.77
N GLN A 77 -0.26 1.77 -2.49
CA GLN A 77 0.99 2.24 -1.89
C GLN A 77 2.04 1.12 -1.96
N THR A 78 3.31 1.50 -2.21
CA THR A 78 4.40 0.56 -2.51
C THR A 78 4.94 -0.21 -1.30
N THR A 79 4.59 0.22 -0.09
CA THR A 79 5.15 -0.24 1.20
C THR A 79 4.15 -0.99 2.08
N LEU A 80 3.01 -1.41 1.53
CA LEU A 80 1.95 -2.10 2.27
C LEU A 80 2.29 -3.55 2.63
N SER A 81 1.54 -4.09 3.60
CA SER A 81 1.47 -5.52 3.88
C SER A 81 0.87 -6.27 2.68
N MET A 82 1.55 -7.30 2.19
CA MET A 82 1.07 -8.09 1.04
C MET A 82 -0.24 -8.80 1.36
N ASP A 83 -0.34 -9.39 2.55
CA ASP A 83 -1.49 -10.19 2.96
C ASP A 83 -2.74 -9.31 3.16
N ASP A 84 -2.57 -8.14 3.79
CA ASP A 84 -3.67 -7.19 3.98
C ASP A 84 -4.12 -6.58 2.66
N THR A 85 -3.16 -6.19 1.80
CA THR A 85 -3.48 -5.64 0.48
C THR A 85 -4.23 -6.65 -0.37
N SER A 86 -3.88 -7.93 -0.31
CA SER A 86 -4.62 -8.98 -1.03
C SER A 86 -6.09 -9.04 -0.61
N ARG A 87 -6.37 -8.94 0.70
CA ARG A 87 -7.75 -8.93 1.21
C ARG A 87 -8.55 -7.73 0.71
N VAL A 88 -7.94 -6.54 0.71
CA VAL A 88 -8.59 -5.33 0.18
C VAL A 88 -8.85 -5.45 -1.33
N ILE A 89 -7.89 -5.98 -2.10
CA ILE A 89 -8.06 -6.24 -3.54
C ILE A 89 -9.19 -7.24 -3.80
N ASP A 90 -9.28 -8.31 -3.01
CA ASP A 90 -10.34 -9.31 -3.16
C ASP A 90 -11.71 -8.72 -2.82
N ALA A 91 -11.80 -7.88 -1.78
CA ALA A 91 -13.01 -7.14 -1.45
C ALA A 91 -13.41 -6.17 -2.59
N LEU A 92 -12.45 -5.45 -3.17
CA LEU A 92 -12.68 -4.55 -4.30
C LEU A 92 -13.19 -5.30 -5.53
N ARG A 93 -12.58 -6.45 -5.87
CA ARG A 93 -13.01 -7.28 -7.02
C ARG A 93 -14.37 -7.91 -6.81
N SER A 94 -14.68 -8.32 -5.57
CA SER A 94 -15.99 -8.83 -5.21
C SER A 94 -17.08 -7.77 -5.35
N ARG A 95 -16.81 -6.55 -4.86
CA ARG A 95 -17.74 -5.41 -4.91
C ARG A 95 -17.88 -4.79 -6.29
N PHE A 96 -16.78 -4.68 -7.02
CA PHE A 96 -16.67 -4.03 -8.33
C PHE A 96 -16.04 -4.99 -9.35
N PRO A 97 -16.80 -5.95 -9.90
CA PRO A 97 -16.23 -6.99 -10.78
C PRO A 97 -15.53 -6.48 -12.05
N ALA A 98 -15.89 -5.28 -12.51
CA ALA A 98 -15.28 -4.62 -13.67
C ALA A 98 -14.00 -3.81 -13.33
N ILE A 99 -13.60 -3.75 -12.06
CA ILE A 99 -12.45 -2.94 -11.63
C ILE A 99 -11.16 -3.41 -12.31
N GLY A 100 -10.44 -2.45 -12.90
CA GLY A 100 -9.11 -2.69 -13.46
C GLY A 100 -8.03 -2.51 -12.40
N GLY A 101 -6.98 -3.33 -12.47
CA GLY A 101 -5.79 -3.14 -11.66
C GLY A 101 -4.53 -3.43 -12.47
N PRO A 102 -3.35 -3.12 -11.90
CA PRO A 102 -2.09 -3.55 -12.48
C PRO A 102 -2.00 -5.10 -12.51
N ARG A 103 -1.17 -5.65 -13.41
CA ARG A 103 -1.04 -7.12 -13.57
C ARG A 103 -0.55 -7.84 -12.29
N LYS A 104 0.22 -7.13 -11.49
CA LYS A 104 0.59 -7.39 -10.10
C LYS A 104 0.34 -6.09 -9.34
N ASP A 105 0.02 -6.14 -8.05
CA ASP A 105 -0.08 -4.94 -7.20
C ASP A 105 1.17 -4.05 -7.31
N ASP A 106 1.06 -2.81 -6.85
CA ASP A 106 2.14 -1.82 -6.92
C ASP A 106 3.11 -1.94 -5.73
N ILE A 107 2.97 -2.98 -4.89
CA ILE A 107 3.92 -3.25 -3.81
C ILE A 107 5.28 -3.51 -4.44
N CYS A 108 6.29 -2.77 -3.98
CA CYS A 108 7.60 -2.87 -4.60
C CYS A 108 8.29 -4.18 -4.22
N TYR A 109 9.18 -4.65 -5.11
CA TYR A 109 9.96 -5.87 -4.87
C TYR A 109 10.74 -5.81 -3.54
N ALA A 110 11.17 -4.61 -3.13
CA ALA A 110 11.92 -4.40 -1.91
C ALA A 110 11.08 -4.68 -0.65
N THR A 111 9.79 -4.36 -0.68
CA THR A 111 8.84 -4.64 0.40
C THR A 111 8.46 -6.11 0.42
N GLN A 112 8.10 -6.68 -0.75
CA GLN A 112 7.79 -8.11 -0.88
C GLN A 112 8.95 -8.98 -0.36
N ASN A 113 10.16 -8.78 -0.89
CA ASN A 113 11.32 -9.60 -0.51
C ASN A 113 11.63 -9.54 0.99
N ARG A 114 11.42 -8.38 1.64
CA ARG A 114 11.66 -8.24 3.08
C ARG A 114 10.57 -8.90 3.91
N GLN A 115 9.31 -8.81 3.50
CA GLN A 115 8.21 -9.50 4.18
C GLN A 115 8.38 -11.02 4.07
N ASP A 116 8.72 -11.54 2.89
CA ASP A 116 8.99 -12.97 2.69
C ASP A 116 10.17 -13.45 3.55
N ALA A 117 11.24 -12.65 3.66
CA ALA A 117 12.39 -12.97 4.50
C ALA A 117 12.05 -12.94 6.00
N VAL A 118 11.25 -11.97 6.45
CA VAL A 118 10.81 -11.90 7.85
C VAL A 118 9.87 -13.05 8.20
N LYS A 119 9.02 -13.51 7.26
CA LYS A 119 8.21 -14.71 7.46
C LYS A 119 9.08 -15.92 7.79
N GLN A 120 10.11 -16.17 6.99
CA GLN A 120 11.07 -17.26 7.23
C GLN A 120 11.84 -17.07 8.55
N LEU A 121 12.28 -15.85 8.85
CA LEU A 121 13.02 -15.56 10.07
C LEU A 121 12.17 -15.79 11.33
N ALA A 122 10.90 -15.40 11.30
CA ALA A 122 9.99 -15.52 12.44
C ALA A 122 9.75 -16.99 12.83
N ASP A 123 9.72 -17.90 11.86
CA ASP A 123 9.57 -19.35 12.11
C ASP A 123 10.79 -19.98 12.80
N GLU A 124 11.97 -19.35 12.68
CA GLU A 124 13.24 -19.86 13.20
C GLU A 124 13.73 -19.16 14.47
N CYS A 125 13.04 -18.11 14.93
CA CYS A 125 13.49 -17.25 16.02
C CYS A 125 12.48 -17.15 17.17
N ASP A 126 12.98 -17.05 18.40
CA ASP A 126 12.15 -16.78 19.58
C ASP A 126 11.69 -15.31 19.66
N VAL A 127 12.48 -14.38 19.09
CA VAL A 127 12.23 -12.94 19.05
C VAL A 127 12.78 -12.35 17.75
N VAL A 128 12.06 -11.39 17.15
CA VAL A 128 12.50 -10.65 15.96
C VAL A 128 12.73 -9.17 16.30
N LEU A 129 13.90 -8.64 15.95
CA LEU A 129 14.20 -7.21 16.07
C LEU A 129 14.23 -6.58 14.68
N VAL A 130 13.35 -5.62 14.45
CA VAL A 130 13.28 -4.86 13.19
C VAL A 130 13.92 -3.51 13.42
N VAL A 131 15.02 -3.24 12.72
CA VAL A 131 15.68 -1.93 12.77
C VAL A 131 14.96 -0.96 11.83
N GLY A 132 14.44 0.14 12.39
CA GLY A 132 13.83 1.23 11.65
C GLY A 132 13.02 2.16 12.54
N SER A 133 12.81 3.37 12.06
CA SER A 133 12.10 4.38 12.83
C SER A 133 10.58 4.15 12.88
N PRO A 134 9.88 4.63 13.93
CA PRO A 134 8.43 4.48 14.08
C PRO A 134 7.58 5.01 12.93
N ASN A 135 8.08 5.98 12.18
CA ASN A 135 7.40 6.57 11.02
C ASN A 135 7.64 5.82 9.70
N SER A 136 8.43 4.74 9.70
CA SER A 136 8.68 3.92 8.51
C SER A 136 7.54 2.92 8.32
N SER A 137 6.70 3.12 7.29
CA SER A 137 5.63 2.18 6.94
C SER A 137 6.17 0.75 6.75
N ASN A 138 7.20 0.59 5.90
CA ASN A 138 7.77 -0.74 5.63
C ASN A 138 8.33 -1.41 6.89
N SER A 139 9.03 -0.69 7.76
CA SER A 139 9.59 -1.29 8.99
C SER A 139 8.50 -1.74 9.96
N ASN A 140 7.42 -0.96 10.09
CA ASN A 140 6.26 -1.38 10.89
C ASN A 140 5.60 -2.64 10.32
N ARG A 141 5.43 -2.74 9.00
CA ARG A 141 4.88 -3.94 8.37
C ARG A 141 5.72 -5.18 8.63
N LEU A 142 7.05 -5.06 8.69
CA LEU A 142 7.91 -6.18 9.08
C LEU A 142 7.71 -6.61 10.53
N ARG A 143 7.65 -5.66 11.48
CA ARG A 143 7.40 -5.97 12.90
C ARG A 143 6.07 -6.67 13.08
N GLU A 144 5.00 -6.07 12.56
CA GLU A 144 3.64 -6.61 12.70
C GLU A 144 3.48 -7.98 12.05
N LEU A 145 4.18 -8.22 10.94
CA LEU A 145 4.15 -9.52 10.27
C LEU A 145 4.74 -10.62 11.15
N ALA A 146 5.88 -10.37 11.79
CA ALA A 146 6.46 -11.30 12.75
C ALA A 146 5.51 -11.54 13.96
N GLU A 147 4.89 -10.48 14.50
CA GLU A 147 3.91 -10.60 15.60
C GLU A 147 2.70 -11.46 15.20
N ARG A 148 2.17 -11.29 13.98
CA ARG A 148 1.05 -12.09 13.46
C ARG A 148 1.39 -13.55 13.27
N MET A 149 2.66 -13.87 13.03
CA MET A 149 3.15 -15.25 12.98
C MET A 149 3.34 -15.88 14.36
N GLY A 150 3.14 -15.11 15.44
CA GLY A 150 3.24 -15.58 16.82
C GLY A 150 4.60 -15.35 17.45
N THR A 151 5.54 -14.73 16.73
CA THR A 151 6.88 -14.42 17.24
C THR A 151 6.92 -12.99 17.77
N PRO A 152 7.24 -12.77 19.06
CA PRO A 152 7.42 -11.43 19.61
C PRO A 152 8.37 -10.59 18.75
N ALA A 153 7.95 -9.39 18.35
CA ALA A 153 8.77 -8.53 17.53
C ALA A 153 8.80 -7.08 18.01
N TYR A 154 9.96 -6.46 17.89
CA TYR A 154 10.21 -5.10 18.37
C TYR A 154 10.78 -4.24 17.25
N LEU A 155 10.27 -3.02 17.14
CA LEU A 155 10.84 -1.99 16.27
C LEU A 155 11.83 -1.17 17.09
N ILE A 156 13.07 -1.07 16.63
CA ILE A 156 14.16 -0.36 17.31
C ILE A 156 14.84 0.62 16.34
N ASP A 157 15.18 1.83 16.81
CA ASP A 157 15.96 2.79 16.04
C ASP A 157 17.46 2.46 16.15
N GLY A 158 17.90 1.98 17.32
CA GLY A 158 19.29 1.66 17.61
C GLY A 158 19.50 0.56 18.64
N ALA A 159 20.76 0.25 18.94
CA ALA A 159 21.12 -0.76 19.93
C ALA A 159 20.77 -0.34 21.36
N GLU A 160 20.68 0.96 21.60
CA GLU A 160 20.26 1.61 22.83
C GLU A 160 18.81 1.31 23.23
N ASP A 161 17.96 0.92 22.28
CA ASP A 161 16.56 0.57 22.54
C ASP A 161 16.40 -0.88 23.04
N MET A 162 17.46 -1.67 23.03
CA MET A 162 17.44 -3.06 23.51
C MET A 162 17.47 -3.09 25.05
N GLN A 163 16.37 -3.54 25.66
CA GLN A 163 16.19 -3.67 27.12
C GLN A 163 16.34 -5.10 27.61
#